data_AF-A0A7L9FL38-F1
#
_entry.id   AF-A0A7L9FL38-F1
#
_cell.length_a   1.000
_cell.length_b   1.000
_cell.length_c   1.000
_cell.angle_alpha   90.00
_cell.angle_beta   90.00
_cell.angle_gamma   90.00
#
_symmetry.space_group_name_H-M   'P 1'
#
loop_
_entity.id
_entity.type
_entity.pdbx_description
1 polymer ?
#
loop_
_entity_poly.entity_id
_entity_poly.type
_entity_poly.pdbx_seq_one_letter_code
_entity_poly.pdbx_strand_id
1 'polypeptide(L)'
;MGEKVKPSTLLIVITLIPLFLNTSIFIITEGFNITPHSPPLVYTVGSLAIAVIAILAAIIGYTMAKDEEPEWGSKLPFKVIQGVNIFSILLSIMFALLVVLVYFMKGV
;
A
#
# COMPACT_ATOMS: atom_id res chain seq x y z
N MET A 1 27.15 -20.96 10.72
CA MET A 1 26.63 -19.74 10.05
C MET A 1 25.24 -19.52 10.60
N GLY A 2 25.01 -18.42 11.33
CA GLY A 2 23.69 -18.12 11.89
C GLY A 2 22.76 -17.56 10.82
N GLU A 3 21.50 -17.97 10.85
CA GLU A 3 20.44 -17.41 10.00
C GLU A 3 20.33 -15.89 10.17
N LYS A 4 19.94 -15.17 9.12
CA LYS A 4 19.69 -13.72 9.21
C LYS A 4 18.44 -13.47 10.06
N VAL A 5 18.65 -12.99 11.29
CA VAL A 5 17.56 -12.70 12.23
C VAL A 5 16.87 -11.35 11.93
N LYS A 6 17.40 -10.56 11.00
CA LYS A 6 16.89 -9.21 10.69
C LYS A 6 16.36 -9.12 9.25
N PRO A 7 15.24 -8.42 9.04
CA PRO A 7 14.74 -8.07 7.70
C PRO A 7 15.82 -7.37 6.87
N SER A 8 15.87 -7.67 5.57
CA SER A 8 16.76 -6.97 4.66
C SER A 8 16.37 -5.50 4.49
N THR A 9 17.35 -4.64 4.18
CA THR A 9 17.08 -3.24 3.85
C THR A 9 16.12 -3.12 2.66
N LEU A 10 16.22 -4.04 1.69
CA LEU A 10 15.33 -4.07 0.53
C LEU A 10 13.89 -4.35 0.96
N LEU A 11 13.66 -5.33 1.83
CA LEU A 11 12.34 -5.64 2.37
C LEU A 11 11.73 -4.43 3.11
N ILE A 12 12.54 -3.72 3.91
CA ILE A 12 12.10 -2.50 4.59
C ILE A 12 11.68 -1.44 3.56
N VAL A 13 12.49 -1.19 2.53
CA VAL A 13 12.18 -0.21 1.48
C VAL A 13 10.88 -0.58 0.76
N ILE A 14 10.72 -1.84 0.35
CA ILE A 14 9.54 -2.31 -0.37
C ILE A 14 8.28 -2.18 0.50
N THR A 15 8.39 -2.40 1.81
CA THR A 15 7.27 -2.24 2.76
C THR A 15 6.82 -0.78 2.89
N LEU A 16 7.72 0.20 2.69
CA LEU A 16 7.38 1.62 2.78
C LEU A 16 6.73 2.16 1.51
N ILE A 17 7.05 1.62 0.33
CA ILE A 17 6.47 2.05 -0.96
C ILE A 17 4.94 2.14 -0.92
N PRO A 18 4.18 1.09 -0.55
CA PRO A 18 2.73 1.16 -0.56
C PRO A 18 2.17 2.16 0.46
N LEU A 19 2.87 2.46 1.56
CA LEU A 19 2.47 3.52 2.50
C LEU A 19 2.57 4.91 1.87
N PHE A 20 3.66 5.18 1.15
CA PHE A 20 3.83 6.45 0.43
C PHE A 20 2.81 6.60 -0.70
N LEU A 21 2.54 5.53 -1.45
CA LEU A 21 1.54 5.55 -2.51
C LEU A 21 0.13 5.80 -1.96
N ASN A 22 -0.27 5.13 -0.87
CA ASN A 22 -1.55 5.41 -0.21
C ASN A 22 -1.64 6.85 0.32
N THR A 23 -0.57 7.35 0.94
CA THR A 23 -0.50 8.75 1.38
C THR A 23 -0.67 9.71 0.20
N SER A 24 -0.08 9.37 -0.95
CA SER A 24 -0.18 10.19 -2.17
C SER A 24 -1.61 10.23 -2.69
N ILE A 25 -2.34 9.11 -2.67
CA ILE A 25 -3.78 9.08 -3.00
C ILE A 25 -4.54 10.04 -2.10
N PHE A 26 -4.35 9.96 -0.79
CA PHE A 26 -5.04 10.82 0.17
C PHE A 26 -4.75 12.31 -0.07
N ILE A 27 -3.51 12.66 -0.42
CA ILE A 27 -3.13 14.05 -0.75
C ILE A 27 -3.77 14.51 -2.07
N ILE A 28 -3.69 13.69 -3.12
CA ILE A 28 -4.24 14.01 -4.45
C ILE A 28 -5.75 14.23 -4.38
N THR A 29 -6.45 13.40 -3.61
CA THR A 29 -7.90 13.50 -3.41
C THR A 29 -8.31 14.49 -2.34
N GLU A 30 -7.34 15.10 -1.63
CA GLU A 30 -7.56 15.97 -0.48
C GLU A 30 -8.48 15.34 0.58
N GLY A 31 -8.20 14.08 0.92
CA GLY A 31 -9.04 13.30 1.81
C GLY A 31 -10.39 12.94 1.20
N PHE A 32 -10.42 12.67 -0.11
CA PHE A 32 -11.64 12.35 -0.87
C PHE A 32 -12.65 13.51 -0.94
N ASN A 33 -12.14 14.74 -1.04
CA ASN A 33 -12.95 15.91 -1.33
C ASN A 33 -13.67 15.75 -2.67
N ILE A 34 -14.89 16.27 -2.75
CA ILE A 34 -15.77 16.20 -3.91
C ILE A 34 -15.21 16.98 -5.12
N THR A 35 -14.43 18.04 -4.86
CA THR A 35 -13.77 18.86 -5.88
C THR A 35 -12.32 19.15 -5.46
N PRO A 36 -11.41 18.17 -5.57
CA PRO A 36 -9.99 18.37 -5.27
C PRO A 36 -9.36 19.37 -6.24
N HIS A 37 -8.27 20.03 -5.83
CA HIS A 37 -7.55 20.97 -6.71
C HIS A 37 -6.77 20.26 -7.82
N SER A 38 -6.44 18.99 -7.63
CA SER A 38 -5.76 18.18 -8.64
C SER A 38 -6.60 18.07 -9.93
N PRO A 39 -5.98 17.89 -11.12
CA PRO A 39 -6.74 17.73 -12.36
C PRO A 39 -7.68 16.50 -12.31
N PRO A 40 -8.85 16.54 -12.98
CA PRO A 40 -9.84 15.46 -12.96
C PRO A 40 -9.29 14.07 -13.23
N LEU A 41 -8.45 13.91 -14.26
CA LEU A 41 -7.85 12.62 -14.58
C LEU A 41 -6.89 12.10 -13.50
N VAL A 42 -6.29 12.99 -12.70
CA VAL A 42 -5.31 12.64 -11.67
C VAL A 42 -6.01 12.13 -10.41
N TYR A 43 -7.03 12.84 -9.90
CA TYR A 43 -7.75 12.39 -8.70
C TYR A 43 -8.73 11.24 -8.97
N THR A 44 -9.11 11.01 -10.23
CA THR A 44 -9.93 9.85 -10.63
C THR A 44 -9.05 8.67 -11.03
N VAL A 45 -8.68 8.59 -12.31
CA VAL A 45 -7.94 7.45 -12.91
C VAL A 45 -6.54 7.33 -12.31
N GLY A 46 -5.85 8.44 -12.09
CA GLY A 46 -4.51 8.45 -11.49
C GLY A 46 -4.50 7.82 -10.09
N SER A 47 -5.45 8.21 -9.23
CA SER A 47 -5.57 7.65 -7.88
C SER A 47 -5.91 6.16 -7.87
N LEU A 48 -6.73 5.69 -8.82
CA LEU A 48 -6.98 4.24 -9.01
C LEU A 48 -5.70 3.51 -9.45
N ALA A 49 -4.95 4.05 -10.40
CA ALA A 49 -3.70 3.45 -10.86
C ALA A 49 -2.67 3.37 -9.72
N ILE A 50 -2.55 4.43 -8.91
CA ILE A 50 -1.69 4.44 -7.73
C ILE A 50 -2.14 3.36 -6.73
N ALA A 51 -3.44 3.19 -6.49
CA ALA A 51 -3.96 2.16 -5.60
C ALA A 51 -3.60 0.75 -6.08
N VAL A 52 -3.73 0.48 -7.38
CA VAL A 52 -3.32 -0.81 -7.97
C VAL A 52 -1.82 -1.06 -7.79
N ILE A 53 -0.98 -0.06 -8.06
CA ILE A 53 0.47 -0.17 -7.87
C ILE A 53 0.81 -0.40 -6.39
N ALA A 54 0.10 0.27 -5.46
CA ALA A 54 0.28 0.06 -4.03
C ALA A 54 -0.06 -1.37 -3.60
N ILE A 55 -1.15 -1.95 -4.12
CA ILE A 55 -1.52 -3.34 -3.87
C ILE A 55 -0.42 -4.28 -4.37
N LEU A 56 0.07 -4.09 -5.59
CA LEU A 56 1.13 -4.93 -6.16
C LEU A 56 2.42 -4.84 -5.34
N ALA A 57 2.84 -3.64 -4.97
CA ALA A 57 4.03 -3.43 -4.13
C ALA A 57 3.89 -4.09 -2.76
N ALA A 58 2.71 -3.97 -2.13
CA ALA A 58 2.44 -4.60 -0.84
C ALA A 58 2.39 -6.14 -0.93
N ILE A 59 1.87 -6.71 -2.02
CA ILE A 59 1.93 -8.16 -2.26
C ILE A 59 3.39 -8.63 -2.34
N ILE A 60 4.24 -7.91 -3.10
CA ILE A 60 5.67 -8.23 -3.20
C ILE A 60 6.35 -8.13 -1.82
N GLY A 61 6.06 -7.07 -1.06
CA GLY A 61 6.59 -6.89 0.30
C GLY A 61 6.17 -8.01 1.25
N TYR A 62 4.91 -8.45 1.16
CA TYR A 62 4.40 -9.57 1.95
C TYR A 62 5.08 -10.89 1.58
N THR A 63 5.22 -11.20 0.29
CA THR A 63 5.88 -12.44 -0.15
C THR A 63 7.35 -12.45 0.25
N MET A 64 8.06 -11.34 0.05
CA MET A 64 9.46 -11.22 0.47
C MET A 64 9.62 -11.35 1.99
N ALA A 65 8.69 -10.79 2.79
CA ALA A 65 8.71 -10.94 4.24
C ALA A 65 8.49 -12.39 4.69
N LYS A 66 7.77 -13.19 3.90
CA LYS A 66 7.58 -14.62 4.15
C LYS A 66 8.80 -15.43 3.73
N ASP A 67 9.45 -15.04 2.63
CA ASP A 67 10.63 -15.72 2.09
C ASP A 67 11.90 -15.44 2.93
N GLU A 68 12.01 -14.24 3.52
CA GLU A 68 13.13 -13.89 4.41
C GLU A 68 12.92 -14.32 5.87
N GLU A 69 11.74 -14.86 6.23
CA GLU A 69 11.42 -15.25 7.60
C GLU A 69 12.33 -16.41 8.06
N PRO A 70 13.08 -16.29 9.17
CA PRO A 70 14.02 -17.31 9.60
C PRO A 70 13.27 -18.55 10.07
N GLU A 71 13.82 -19.73 9.78
CA GLU A 71 13.27 -21.01 10.24
C GLU A 71 13.26 -21.07 11.77
N TRP A 72 14.37 -20.61 12.38
CA TRP A 72 14.61 -20.66 13.82
C TRP A 72 14.85 -19.27 14.41
N GLY A 73 14.32 -19.02 15.61
CA GLY A 73 14.44 -17.73 16.30
C GLY A 73 13.21 -16.83 16.16
N SER A 74 13.38 -15.53 16.42
CA SER A 74 12.25 -14.60 16.50
C SER A 74 11.72 -14.23 15.12
N LYS A 75 10.46 -14.59 14.86
CA LYS A 75 9.70 -14.27 13.63
C LYS A 75 8.93 -12.95 13.73
N LEU A 76 8.90 -12.34 14.92
CA LEU A 76 8.12 -11.14 15.21
C LEU A 76 8.35 -9.99 14.21
N PRO A 77 9.59 -9.58 13.87
CA PRO A 77 9.80 -8.46 12.94
C PRO A 77 9.24 -8.74 11.54
N PHE A 78 9.33 -9.99 11.06
CA PHE A 78 8.76 -10.41 9.78
C PHE A 78 7.23 -10.42 9.81
N LYS A 79 6.62 -10.85 10.92
CA LYS A 79 5.16 -10.79 11.10
C LYS A 79 4.63 -9.36 11.15
N VAL A 80 5.36 -8.43 11.78
CA VAL A 80 5.00 -7.00 11.75
C VAL A 80 5.03 -6.47 10.31
N ILE A 81 6.07 -6.79 9.54
CA ILE A 81 6.17 -6.39 8.14
C ILE A 81 5.06 -7.01 7.29
N GLN A 82 4.75 -8.30 7.46
CA GLN A 82 3.63 -8.96 6.81
C GLN A 82 2.30 -8.24 7.14
N GLY A 83 2.08 -7.88 8.41
CA GLY A 83 0.92 -7.13 8.86
C GLY A 83 0.80 -5.73 8.23
N VAL A 84 1.91 -4.99 8.14
CA VAL A 84 1.95 -3.66 7.49
C VAL A 84 1.59 -3.75 6.01
N ASN A 85 2.09 -4.78 5.30
CA ASN A 85 1.76 -5.00 3.90
C ASN A 85 0.29 -5.39 3.72
N ILE A 86 -0.26 -6.29 4.55
CA ILE A 86 -1.69 -6.63 4.53
C ILE A 86 -2.55 -5.39 4.80
N PHE A 87 -2.21 -4.60 5.81
CA PHE A 87 -2.87 -3.33 6.10
C PHE A 87 -2.85 -2.40 4.89
N SER A 88 -1.71 -2.28 4.22
CA SER A 88 -1.56 -1.44 3.03
C SER A 88 -2.41 -1.93 1.86
N ILE A 89 -2.57 -3.24 1.66
CA ILE A 89 -3.49 -3.81 0.66
C ILE A 89 -4.93 -3.40 0.97
N LEU A 90 -5.38 -3.62 2.21
CA LEU A 90 -6.75 -3.29 2.63
C LEU A 90 -7.02 -1.79 2.50
N LEU A 91 -6.06 -0.95 2.88
CA LEU A 91 -6.14 0.49 2.75
C LEU A 91 -6.26 0.93 1.28
N SER A 92 -5.45 0.34 0.40
CA SER A 92 -5.49 0.62 -1.04
C SER A 92 -6.81 0.23 -1.67
N ILE A 93 -7.38 -0.93 -1.28
CA ILE A 93 -8.71 -1.36 -1.73
C ILE A 93 -9.78 -0.38 -1.25
N MET A 94 -9.74 0.01 0.02
CA MET A 94 -10.68 0.99 0.58
C MET A 94 -10.59 2.33 -0.15
N PHE A 95 -9.38 2.83 -0.45
CA PHE A 95 -9.16 4.06 -1.19
C PHE A 95 -9.65 3.96 -2.63
N ALA A 96 -9.42 2.84 -3.31
CA ALA A 96 -9.96 2.61 -4.65
C ALA A 96 -11.49 2.64 -4.66
N LEU A 97 -12.14 2.00 -3.67
CA LEU A 97 -13.59 2.04 -3.51
C LEU A 97 -14.10 3.47 -3.27
N LEU A 98 -13.43 4.25 -2.42
CA LEU A 98 -13.79 5.65 -2.19
C LEU A 98 -13.65 6.49 -3.45
N VAL A 99 -12.59 6.31 -4.23
CA VAL A 99 -12.41 6.99 -5.53
C VAL A 99 -13.57 6.67 -6.48
N VAL A 100 -13.97 5.38 -6.58
CA VAL A 100 -15.12 4.97 -7.40
C VAL A 100 -16.41 5.62 -6.92
N LEU A 101 -16.71 5.53 -5.63
CA LEU A 101 -17.95 6.05 -5.05
C LEU A 101 -18.06 7.56 -5.17
N VAL A 102 -16.98 8.30 -4.87
CA VAL A 102 -17.00 9.77 -4.81
C VAL A 102 -16.93 10.40 -6.19
N TYR A 103 -16.18 9.82 -7.14
CA TYR A 103 -15.89 10.50 -8.42
C TYR A 103 -16.53 9.86 -9.65
N PHE A 104 -16.80 8.55 -9.63
CA PHE A 104 -17.40 7.87 -10.78
C PHE A 104 -18.90 7.62 -10.59
N MET A 105 -19.35 7.42 -9.35
CA MET A 105 -20.76 7.19 -9.04
C MET A 105 -21.53 8.45 -8.65
N LYS A 106 -20.90 9.63 -8.73
CA LYS A 106 -21.48 10.93 -8.37
C LYS A 106 -22.59 11.43 -9.33
N GLY A 107 -23.22 10.54 -10.07
CA GLY A 107 -24.27 10.81 -11.07
C GLY A 107 -25.42 9.81 -11.04
N VAL A 108 -25.57 9.02 -9.97
CA VAL A 108 -26.83 8.34 -9.59
C VAL A 108 -27.57 9.20 -8.59
#